data_AF-A2DCS1-F1
#
_entry.id   AF-A2DCS1-F1
#
_cell.length_a   1.000
_cell.length_b   1.000
_cell.length_c   1.000
_cell.angle_alpha   90.00
_cell.angle_beta   90.00
_cell.angle_gamma   90.00
#
_symmetry.space_group_name_H-M   'P 1'
#
loop_
_entity.id
_entity.type
_entity.pdbx_description
1 polymer ?
#
loop_
_entity_poly.entity_id
_entity_poly.type
_entity_poly.pdbx_seq_one_letter_code
_entity_poly.pdbx_strand_id
1 'polypeptide(L)'
;MIGYQVQAPTQPDRPNHWELLNEADKQTYDRICAALTAPSNKNKKNKRADEFREILEAISLFENHDEVDKWKRCLVCGVYQFEGGIAVNISALKRLVFKCKSSINGSLKAIGYPNVTYKSSTCEELLKGIPILRGNTAELRQWTVRYQAPKEEPQNENTQYITPPTASMDFNMNNTSNIELDQKTTSEQQLFDIFSNPSTFSWFSSHNSDDNENYFDMM
;
A
#
# COMPACT_ATOMS: atom_id res chain seq x y z
N MET A 1 -3.73 -26.85 -47.36
CA MET A 1 -2.63 -26.56 -46.41
C MET A 1 -2.94 -25.21 -45.77
N ILE A 2 -3.36 -25.20 -44.50
CA ILE A 2 -3.72 -23.96 -43.79
C ILE A 2 -2.46 -23.54 -43.05
N GLY A 3 -1.87 -22.41 -43.46
CA GLY A 3 -0.65 -21.87 -42.85
C GLY A 3 -0.95 -21.32 -41.47
N TYR A 4 -0.35 -21.91 -40.45
CA TYR A 4 -0.32 -21.32 -39.11
C TYR A 4 0.66 -20.14 -39.12
N GLN A 5 0.12 -18.93 -39.02
CA GLN A 5 0.89 -17.75 -38.66
C GLN A 5 1.26 -17.87 -37.18
N VAL A 6 2.55 -18.06 -36.90
CA VAL A 6 3.12 -17.97 -35.56
C VAL A 6 3.06 -16.49 -35.16
N GLN A 7 2.11 -16.13 -34.30
CA GLN A 7 2.11 -14.82 -33.67
C GLN A 7 3.35 -14.73 -32.77
N ALA A 8 4.21 -13.75 -33.04
CA ALA A 8 5.31 -13.39 -32.16
C ALA A 8 4.77 -13.08 -30.75
N PRO A 9 5.52 -13.37 -29.68
CA PRO A 9 5.10 -13.03 -28.32
C PRO A 9 4.84 -11.52 -28.24
N THR A 10 3.59 -11.16 -27.96
CA THR A 10 3.18 -9.77 -27.72
C THR A 10 4.05 -9.21 -26.61
N GLN A 11 4.80 -8.15 -26.91
CA GLN A 11 5.55 -7.38 -25.92
C GLN A 11 4.64 -7.10 -24.71
N PRO A 12 5.12 -7.28 -23.47
CA PRO A 12 4.31 -6.95 -22.29
C PRO A 12 3.87 -5.48 -22.39
N ASP A 13 2.57 -5.28 -22.22
CA ASP A 13 1.89 -4.00 -22.40
C ASP A 13 2.41 -3.01 -21.33
N ARG A 14 3.41 -2.21 -21.69
CA ARG A 14 4.15 -1.32 -20.79
C ARG A 14 3.19 -0.40 -20.00
N PRO A 15 3.51 -0.07 -18.74
CA PRO A 15 2.65 0.80 -17.96
C PRO A 15 2.61 2.21 -18.54
N ASN A 16 1.53 2.93 -18.26
CA ASN A 16 1.45 4.35 -18.61
C ASN A 16 2.62 5.10 -17.94
N HIS A 17 3.16 6.11 -18.63
CA HIS A 17 4.26 6.94 -18.14
C HIS A 17 5.59 6.21 -17.92
N TRP A 18 5.75 4.98 -18.44
CA TRP A 18 6.98 4.18 -18.38
C TRP A 18 8.24 4.95 -18.80
N GLU A 19 8.13 5.79 -19.83
CA GLU A 19 9.26 6.53 -20.38
C GLU A 19 9.74 7.68 -19.48
N LEU A 20 9.01 8.02 -18.41
CA LEU A 20 9.48 8.99 -17.42
C LEU A 20 10.52 8.39 -16.47
N LEU A 21 10.49 7.07 -16.27
CA LEU A 21 11.42 6.38 -15.38
C LEU A 21 12.82 6.33 -15.98
N ASN A 22 13.83 6.48 -15.11
CA ASN A 22 15.21 6.21 -15.48
C ASN A 22 15.43 4.68 -15.64
N GLU A 23 16.57 4.28 -16.20
CA GLU A 23 16.83 2.86 -16.52
C GLU A 23 16.89 1.98 -15.26
N ALA A 24 17.37 2.50 -14.13
CA ALA A 24 17.42 1.77 -12.87
C ALA A 24 16.01 1.54 -12.28
N ASP A 25 15.16 2.56 -12.35
CA ASP A 25 13.76 2.48 -11.92
C ASP A 25 12.95 1.52 -12.80
N LYS A 26 13.19 1.54 -14.12
CA LYS A 26 12.60 0.58 -15.06
C LYS A 26 12.94 -0.86 -14.67
N GLN A 27 14.23 -1.14 -14.43
CA GLN A 27 14.67 -2.46 -13.98
C GLN A 27 14.05 -2.86 -12.64
N THR A 28 13.94 -1.92 -11.70
CA THR A 28 13.36 -2.19 -10.38
C THR A 28 11.86 -2.48 -10.49
N TYR A 29 11.13 -1.73 -11.30
CA TYR A 29 9.72 -1.99 -11.60
C TYR A 29 9.52 -3.38 -12.20
N ASP A 30 10.35 -3.78 -13.17
CA ASP A 30 10.29 -5.11 -13.77
C ASP A 30 10.56 -6.22 -12.74
N ARG A 31 11.52 -6.02 -11.83
CA ARG A 31 11.78 -6.96 -10.72
C ARG A 31 10.59 -7.08 -9.79
N ILE A 32 9.94 -5.97 -9.42
CA ILE A 32 8.71 -5.98 -8.63
C ILE A 32 7.62 -6.78 -9.36
N CYS A 33 7.39 -6.51 -10.65
CA CYS A 33 6.43 -7.25 -11.46
C CYS A 33 6.72 -8.76 -11.49
N ALA A 34 7.98 -9.14 -11.71
CA ALA A 34 8.41 -10.53 -11.73
C ALA A 34 8.19 -11.22 -10.37
N ALA A 35 8.54 -10.54 -9.27
CA ALA A 35 8.33 -11.05 -7.92
C ALA A 35 6.83 -11.25 -7.61
N LEU A 36 5.98 -10.28 -7.96
CA LEU A 36 4.54 -10.35 -7.70
C LEU A 36 3.81 -11.41 -8.55
N THR A 37 4.34 -11.74 -9.73
CA THR A 37 3.77 -12.76 -10.63
C THR A 37 4.29 -14.18 -10.36
N ALA A 38 5.31 -14.33 -9.52
CA ALA A 38 5.92 -15.61 -9.20
C ALA A 38 4.89 -16.63 -8.67
N PRO A 39 4.94 -17.91 -9.09
CA PRO A 39 3.97 -18.94 -8.68
C PRO A 39 3.91 -19.17 -7.17
N SER A 40 5.01 -18.93 -6.46
CA SER A 40 5.11 -19.04 -4.99
C SER A 40 4.11 -18.14 -4.24
N ASN A 41 3.67 -17.04 -4.86
CA ASN A 41 2.75 -16.08 -4.25
C ASN A 41 1.26 -16.41 -4.45
N LYS A 42 0.92 -17.53 -5.11
CA LYS A 42 -0.49 -17.86 -5.48
C LYS A 42 -1.27 -18.66 -4.43
N ASN A 43 -0.60 -19.24 -3.41
CA ASN A 43 -1.16 -20.32 -2.60
C ASN A 43 -1.56 -19.96 -1.15
N LYS A 44 -1.51 -18.70 -0.70
CA LYS A 44 -1.88 -18.35 0.69
C LYS A 44 -3.37 -18.00 0.81
N LYS A 45 -4.24 -19.01 0.87
CA LYS A 45 -5.65 -18.80 1.31
C LYS A 45 -5.64 -18.18 2.72
N ASN A 46 -6.49 -17.18 2.96
CA ASN A 46 -6.63 -16.39 4.19
C ASN A 46 -5.62 -15.26 4.49
N LYS A 47 -4.59 -15.01 3.66
CA LYS A 47 -3.61 -13.92 3.89
C LYS A 47 -3.70 -12.74 2.91
N ARG A 48 -4.84 -12.57 2.22
CA ARG A 48 -4.98 -11.57 1.15
C ARG A 48 -4.76 -10.12 1.58
N ALA A 49 -5.09 -9.79 2.83
CA ALA A 49 -4.86 -8.46 3.39
C ALA A 49 -3.35 -8.26 3.63
N ASP A 50 -2.69 -9.24 4.24
CA ASP A 50 -1.27 -9.19 4.56
C ASP A 50 -0.41 -9.18 3.30
N GLU A 51 -0.70 -10.05 2.33
CA GLU A 51 -0.06 -10.01 1.00
C GLU A 51 -0.17 -8.62 0.36
N PHE A 52 -1.33 -7.97 0.48
CA PHE A 52 -1.53 -6.67 -0.12
C PHE A 52 -0.81 -5.56 0.66
N ARG A 53 -0.62 -5.71 1.98
CA ARG A 53 0.26 -4.83 2.76
C ARG A 53 1.70 -4.99 2.30
N GLU A 54 2.19 -6.22 2.16
CA GLU A 54 3.54 -6.52 1.64
C GLU A 54 3.74 -5.89 0.25
N ILE A 55 2.72 -5.97 -0.63
CA ILE A 55 2.75 -5.30 -1.94
C ILE A 55 2.88 -3.78 -1.80
N LEU A 56 2.06 -3.15 -0.96
CA LEU A 56 2.11 -1.68 -0.79
C LEU A 56 3.42 -1.23 -0.16
N GLU A 57 3.99 -2.02 0.74
CA GLU A 57 5.28 -1.77 1.36
C GLU A 57 6.42 -1.85 0.33
N ALA A 58 6.43 -2.89 -0.50
CA ALA A 58 7.38 -3.00 -1.62
C ALA A 58 7.28 -1.80 -2.59
N ILE A 59 6.07 -1.35 -2.89
CA ILE A 59 5.84 -0.15 -3.71
C ILE A 59 6.36 1.10 -2.98
N SER A 60 6.06 1.25 -1.69
CA SER A 60 6.51 2.40 -0.89
C SER A 60 8.03 2.50 -0.81
N LEU A 61 8.70 1.37 -0.65
CA LEU A 61 10.16 1.27 -0.68
C LEU A 61 10.75 1.70 -2.03
N PHE A 62 10.11 1.30 -3.14
CA PHE A 62 10.49 1.76 -4.47
C PHE A 62 10.25 3.27 -4.64
N GLU A 63 9.09 3.77 -4.26
CA GLU A 63 8.73 5.19 -4.39
C GLU A 63 9.71 6.10 -3.62
N ASN A 64 10.09 5.71 -2.40
CA ASN A 64 10.94 6.48 -1.48
C ASN A 64 12.45 6.23 -1.65
N HIS A 65 12.88 5.55 -2.72
CA HIS A 65 14.31 5.35 -3.03
C HIS A 65 15.08 6.68 -3.15
N ASP A 66 14.47 7.67 -3.81
CA ASP A 66 14.93 9.06 -3.88
C ASP A 66 13.73 10.01 -3.85
N GLU A 67 13.94 11.28 -3.52
CA GLU A 67 12.85 12.28 -3.51
C GLU A 67 12.62 12.95 -4.88
N VAL A 68 13.63 12.95 -5.76
CA VAL A 68 13.58 13.71 -7.03
C VAL A 68 12.62 13.06 -8.04
N ASP A 69 12.70 11.73 -8.17
CA ASP A 69 11.93 10.96 -9.15
C ASP A 69 10.77 10.18 -8.51
N LYS A 70 10.56 10.33 -7.20
CA LYS A 70 9.42 9.77 -6.44
C LYS A 70 8.09 9.95 -7.14
N TRP A 71 7.78 11.17 -7.59
CA TRP A 71 6.50 11.46 -8.24
C TRP A 71 6.30 10.66 -9.53
N LYS A 72 7.38 10.30 -10.25
CA LYS A 72 7.32 9.47 -11.47
C LYS A 72 7.05 8.02 -11.10
N ARG A 73 7.73 7.51 -10.06
CA ARG A 73 7.50 6.15 -9.54
C ARG A 73 6.08 5.97 -9.03
N CYS A 74 5.58 6.91 -8.22
CA CYS A 74 4.18 6.93 -7.77
C CYS A 74 3.20 6.92 -8.95
N LEU A 75 3.46 7.76 -9.97
CA LEU A 75 2.62 7.85 -11.16
C LEU A 75 2.54 6.54 -11.94
N VAL A 76 3.67 5.85 -12.13
CA VAL A 76 3.73 4.57 -12.86
C VAL A 76 3.16 3.40 -12.05
N CYS A 77 3.41 3.36 -10.73
CA CYS A 77 2.84 2.36 -9.83
C CYS A 77 1.33 2.56 -9.60
N GLY A 78 0.86 3.80 -9.74
CA GLY A 78 -0.53 4.16 -9.46
C GLY A 78 -0.85 4.23 -7.97
N VAL A 79 0.14 4.50 -7.13
CA VAL A 79 0.01 4.64 -5.68
C VAL A 79 0.74 5.90 -5.24
N TYR A 80 0.19 6.59 -4.25
CA TYR A 80 0.87 7.67 -3.55
C TYR A 80 0.36 7.68 -2.11
N GLN A 81 1.26 7.41 -1.17
CA GLN A 81 0.97 7.45 0.26
C GLN A 81 1.29 8.84 0.83
N PHE A 82 0.41 9.35 1.69
CA PHE A 82 0.59 10.62 2.36
C PHE A 82 0.02 10.54 3.79
N GLU A 83 0.19 11.60 4.57
CA GLU A 83 -0.28 11.62 5.95
C GLU A 83 -1.80 11.39 6.05
N GLY A 84 -2.20 10.32 6.74
CA GLY A 84 -3.59 9.96 6.96
C GLY A 84 -4.30 9.29 5.78
N GLY A 85 -3.63 9.02 4.65
CA GLY A 85 -4.31 8.44 3.49
C GLY A 85 -3.44 7.90 2.37
N ILE A 86 -4.13 7.38 1.35
CA ILE A 86 -3.55 6.83 0.12
C ILE A 86 -4.34 7.33 -1.08
N ALA A 87 -3.63 7.76 -2.11
CA ALA A 87 -4.17 8.01 -3.43
C ALA A 87 -3.84 6.83 -4.34
N VAL A 88 -4.82 6.35 -5.10
CA VAL A 88 -4.69 5.14 -5.93
C VAL A 88 -5.26 5.38 -7.32
N ASN A 89 -4.46 5.12 -8.35
CA ASN A 89 -4.90 4.87 -9.72
C ASN A 89 -4.99 3.35 -9.94
N ILE A 90 -6.21 2.81 -9.84
CA ILE A 90 -6.46 1.36 -9.94
C ILE A 90 -6.05 0.79 -11.30
N SER A 91 -6.11 1.59 -12.38
CA SER A 91 -5.74 1.12 -13.72
C SER A 91 -4.24 0.88 -13.83
N ALA A 92 -3.41 1.78 -13.27
CA ALA A 92 -1.96 1.62 -13.19
C ALA A 92 -1.59 0.50 -12.21
N LEU A 93 -2.15 0.53 -10.99
CA LEU A 93 -1.84 -0.48 -9.97
C LEU A 93 -2.21 -1.90 -10.43
N LYS A 94 -3.35 -2.11 -11.10
CA LYS A 94 -3.73 -3.42 -11.65
C LYS A 94 -2.67 -4.02 -12.59
N ARG A 95 -1.94 -3.18 -13.34
CA ARG A 95 -0.87 -3.65 -14.25
C ARG A 95 0.33 -4.17 -13.45
N LEU A 96 0.69 -3.47 -12.38
CA LEU A 96 1.81 -3.83 -11.50
C LEU A 96 1.51 -5.11 -10.68
N VAL A 97 0.34 -5.17 -10.04
CA VAL A 97 0.01 -6.26 -9.09
C VAL A 97 -0.69 -7.45 -9.76
N PHE A 98 -1.11 -7.34 -11.02
CA PHE A 98 -1.88 -8.36 -11.75
C PHE A 98 -3.17 -8.82 -11.03
N LYS A 99 -3.76 -7.95 -10.18
CA LYS A 99 -5.02 -8.19 -9.46
C LYS A 99 -6.15 -7.33 -10.02
N CYS A 100 -7.36 -7.88 -10.12
CA CYS A 100 -8.50 -7.15 -10.67
C CYS A 100 -8.99 -6.01 -9.75
N LYS A 101 -9.75 -5.05 -10.32
CA LYS A 101 -10.29 -3.89 -9.60
C LYS A 101 -11.02 -4.28 -8.31
N SER A 102 -11.87 -5.30 -8.33
CA SER A 102 -12.60 -5.74 -7.13
C SER A 102 -11.66 -6.32 -6.06
N SER A 103 -10.63 -7.07 -6.48
CA SER A 103 -9.62 -7.60 -5.56
C SER A 103 -8.83 -6.48 -4.89
N ILE A 104 -8.36 -5.48 -5.66
CA ILE A 104 -7.61 -4.34 -5.10
C ILE A 104 -8.48 -3.53 -4.14
N ASN A 105 -9.73 -3.22 -4.52
CA ASN A 105 -10.65 -2.50 -3.65
C ASN A 105 -10.98 -3.27 -2.37
N GLY A 106 -11.18 -4.58 -2.47
CA GLY A 106 -11.40 -5.46 -1.33
C GLY A 106 -10.19 -5.50 -0.39
N SER A 107 -8.98 -5.61 -0.94
CA SER A 107 -7.75 -5.58 -0.15
C SER A 107 -7.53 -4.23 0.52
N LEU A 108 -7.71 -3.11 -0.19
CA LEU A 108 -7.65 -1.75 0.39
C LEU A 108 -8.58 -1.61 1.60
N LYS A 109 -9.84 -2.06 1.46
CA LYS A 109 -10.80 -2.05 2.56
C LYS A 109 -10.35 -2.93 3.73
N ALA A 110 -9.85 -4.13 3.45
CA ALA A 110 -9.38 -5.07 4.47
C ALA A 110 -8.17 -4.55 5.26
N ILE A 111 -7.37 -3.65 4.67
CA ILE A 111 -6.20 -3.05 5.34
C ILE A 111 -6.49 -1.68 5.97
N GLY A 112 -7.76 -1.25 6.02
CA GLY A 112 -8.17 -0.02 6.71
C GLY A 112 -8.40 1.20 5.83
N TYR A 113 -8.35 1.06 4.50
CA TYR A 113 -8.72 2.11 3.55
C TYR A 113 -10.14 1.87 3.00
N PRO A 114 -11.18 2.50 3.59
CA PRO A 114 -12.56 2.35 3.12
C PRO A 114 -12.73 2.78 1.66
N ASN A 115 -13.97 2.66 1.16
CA ASN A 115 -14.29 3.13 -0.18
C ASN A 115 -13.96 4.62 -0.35
N VAL A 116 -13.78 5.03 -1.60
CA VAL A 116 -13.36 6.38 -2.01
C VAL A 116 -14.06 7.45 -1.19
N THR A 117 -13.28 8.25 -0.49
CA THR A 117 -13.77 9.22 0.48
C THR A 117 -13.90 10.61 -0.16
N TYR A 118 -12.99 10.96 -1.08
CA TYR A 118 -12.94 12.29 -1.71
C TYR A 118 -12.64 12.24 -3.20
N LYS A 119 -13.03 13.31 -3.91
CA LYS A 119 -12.62 13.57 -5.28
C LYS A 119 -11.14 13.98 -5.30
N SER A 120 -10.36 13.34 -6.17
CA SER A 120 -8.92 13.61 -6.36
C SER A 120 -8.62 15.06 -6.75
N SER A 121 -9.56 15.74 -7.43
CA SER A 121 -9.42 17.14 -7.87
C SER A 121 -9.18 18.16 -6.76
N THR A 122 -9.51 17.82 -5.52
CA THR A 122 -9.42 18.70 -4.34
C THR A 122 -8.35 18.26 -3.35
N CYS A 123 -7.61 17.19 -3.62
CA CYS A 123 -6.59 16.69 -2.71
C CYS A 123 -5.26 17.42 -2.99
N GLU A 124 -4.95 18.44 -2.19
CA GLU A 124 -3.71 19.21 -2.32
C GLU A 124 -2.46 18.35 -2.12
N GLU A 125 -2.50 17.38 -1.20
CA GLU A 125 -1.39 16.45 -0.95
C GLU A 125 -1.04 15.61 -2.19
N LEU A 126 -2.05 15.09 -2.89
CA LEU A 126 -1.84 14.37 -4.15
C LEU A 126 -1.26 15.30 -5.23
N LEU A 127 -1.78 16.52 -5.35
CA LEU A 127 -1.31 17.50 -6.33
C LEU A 127 0.08 18.06 -6.00
N LYS A 128 0.50 18.02 -4.75
CA LYS A 128 1.84 18.36 -4.29
C LYS A 128 2.82 17.21 -4.56
N GLY A 129 2.41 15.98 -4.26
CA GLY A 129 3.22 14.78 -4.47
C GLY A 129 3.38 14.35 -5.93
N ILE A 130 2.37 14.60 -6.77
CA ILE A 130 2.41 14.29 -8.21
C ILE A 130 2.03 15.55 -9.02
N PRO A 131 2.98 16.49 -9.23
CA PRO A 131 2.68 17.80 -9.80
C PRO A 131 2.06 17.79 -11.20
N ILE A 132 2.39 16.79 -12.04
CA ILE A 132 1.84 16.67 -13.41
C ILE A 132 0.31 16.55 -13.44
N LEU A 133 -0.31 16.16 -12.33
CA LEU A 133 -1.77 16.06 -12.21
C LEU A 133 -2.47 17.42 -12.20
N ARG A 134 -1.79 18.52 -11.79
CA ARG A 134 -2.40 19.87 -11.67
C ARG A 134 -2.88 20.44 -13.02
N GLY A 135 -2.32 19.98 -14.14
CA GLY A 135 -2.72 20.37 -15.49
C GLY A 135 -3.39 19.26 -16.29
N ASN A 136 -3.41 18.02 -15.78
CA ASN A 136 -3.89 16.85 -16.51
C ASN A 136 -5.16 16.29 -15.88
N THR A 137 -6.30 16.91 -16.19
CA THR A 137 -7.60 16.50 -15.64
C THR A 137 -8.02 15.09 -16.06
N ALA A 138 -7.58 14.62 -17.23
CA ALA A 138 -7.86 13.27 -17.72
C ALA A 138 -7.13 12.21 -16.88
N GLU A 139 -5.88 12.46 -16.54
CA GLU A 139 -5.11 11.60 -15.62
C GLU A 139 -5.67 11.70 -14.20
N LEU A 140 -5.89 12.91 -13.68
CA LEU A 140 -6.37 13.14 -12.31
C LEU A 140 -7.70 12.42 -12.00
N ARG A 141 -8.61 12.30 -12.98
CA ARG A 141 -9.88 11.56 -12.84
C ARG A 141 -9.70 10.05 -12.61
N GLN A 142 -8.54 9.50 -12.92
CA GLN A 142 -8.23 8.08 -12.70
C GLN A 142 -7.76 7.80 -11.27
N TRP A 143 -7.39 8.84 -10.54
CA TRP A 143 -6.95 8.75 -9.15
C TRP A 143 -8.12 8.86 -8.19
N THR A 144 -8.06 8.08 -7.12
CA THR A 144 -9.03 8.11 -6.02
C THR A 144 -8.30 8.26 -4.70
N VAL A 145 -8.83 9.09 -3.79
CA VAL A 145 -8.21 9.34 -2.48
C VAL A 145 -9.02 8.64 -1.39
N ARG A 146 -8.32 7.95 -0.49
CA ARG A 146 -8.88 7.22 0.65
C ARG A 146 -8.11 7.58 1.90
N TYR A 147 -8.83 8.02 2.93
CA TYR A 147 -8.24 8.23 4.25
C TYR A 147 -8.31 6.94 5.03
N GLN A 148 -7.34 6.72 5.91
CA GLN A 148 -7.44 5.62 6.87
C GLN A 148 -8.69 5.82 7.71
N ALA A 149 -9.42 4.74 7.97
CA ALA A 149 -10.48 4.80 8.97
C ALA A 149 -9.83 5.21 10.30
N PRO A 150 -10.46 6.12 11.08
CA PRO A 150 -10.07 6.31 12.47
C PRO A 150 -10.02 4.93 13.12
N LYS A 151 -8.94 4.61 13.84
CA LYS A 151 -8.94 3.46 14.72
C LYS A 151 -10.07 3.73 15.71
N GLU A 152 -11.20 3.05 15.56
CA GLU A 152 -12.17 2.99 16.64
C GLU A 152 -11.40 2.35 17.80
N GLU A 153 -10.99 3.17 18.77
CA GLU A 153 -10.63 2.62 20.07
C GLU A 153 -11.82 1.78 20.51
N PRO A 154 -11.60 0.60 21.14
CA PRO A 154 -12.69 -0.22 21.61
C PRO A 154 -13.54 0.61 22.56
N GLN A 155 -14.63 1.17 22.04
CA GLN A 155 -15.70 1.71 22.84
C GLN A 155 -16.27 0.49 23.54
N ASN A 156 -15.99 0.38 24.84
CA ASN A 156 -16.61 -0.58 25.73
C ASN A 156 -18.09 -0.73 25.33
N GLU A 157 -18.45 -1.90 24.82
CA GLU A 157 -19.83 -2.30 24.64
C GLU A 157 -20.44 -2.45 26.04
N ASN A 158 -20.86 -1.35 26.64
CA ASN A 158 -21.81 -1.37 27.73
C ASN A 158 -23.17 -1.01 27.14
N THR A 159 -23.86 -2.02 26.61
CA THR A 159 -25.31 -2.00 26.56
C THR A 159 -25.83 -1.72 27.95
N GLN A 160 -26.48 -0.58 28.20
CA GLN A 160 -27.66 -0.50 29.06
C GLN A 160 -28.54 0.71 28.70
N TYR A 161 -29.83 0.46 28.87
CA TYR A 161 -31.01 1.22 28.49
C TYR A 161 -31.10 2.60 29.15
N ILE A 162 -31.86 3.50 28.51
CA ILE A 162 -32.25 4.80 29.03
C ILE A 162 -33.12 4.59 30.30
N THR A 163 -32.60 4.98 31.46
CA THR A 163 -33.38 5.37 32.66
C THR A 163 -32.81 6.65 33.29
N PRO A 164 -33.62 7.47 33.99
CA PRO A 164 -33.28 8.85 34.39
C PRO A 164 -32.37 8.94 35.65
N PRO A 165 -31.93 10.16 36.05
CA PRO A 165 -30.60 10.41 36.60
C PRO A 165 -30.53 10.27 38.12
N THR A 166 -29.35 9.91 38.65
CA THR A 166 -28.98 10.19 40.04
C THR A 166 -27.48 10.41 40.18
N ALA A 167 -27.15 11.65 40.55
CA ALA A 167 -26.04 12.17 41.36
C ALA A 167 -24.63 11.51 41.32
N SER A 168 -23.69 12.31 40.79
CA SER A 168 -22.34 12.62 41.28
C SER A 168 -21.41 11.49 41.74
N MET A 169 -20.23 11.41 41.13
CA MET A 169 -18.96 11.60 41.86
C MET A 169 -17.79 11.87 40.91
N ASP A 170 -16.79 12.55 41.47
CA ASP A 170 -15.83 13.44 40.84
C ASP A 170 -14.70 12.79 40.01
N PHE A 171 -14.14 13.66 39.16
CA PHE A 171 -12.88 13.53 38.44
C PHE A 171 -11.72 13.06 39.32
N ASN A 172 -10.81 12.27 38.73
CA ASN A 172 -9.39 12.57 38.88
C ASN A 172 -8.58 12.23 37.63
N MET A 173 -7.68 13.14 37.30
CA MET A 173 -6.86 13.24 36.10
C MET A 173 -5.41 12.81 36.42
N ASN A 174 -4.62 12.67 35.36
CA ASN A 174 -3.15 12.60 35.29
C ASN A 174 -2.61 11.15 35.22
N ASN A 175 -1.62 10.79 34.39
CA ASN A 175 -0.60 11.62 33.75
C ASN A 175 0.16 10.86 32.62
N THR A 176 0.73 11.67 31.73
CA THR A 176 2.01 11.52 30.99
C THR A 176 2.18 10.50 29.85
N SER A 177 2.29 11.13 28.68
CA SER A 177 2.93 10.82 27.40
C SER A 177 4.37 10.29 27.44
N ASN A 178 4.72 9.41 26.48
CA ASN A 178 5.73 9.63 25.42
C ASN A 178 6.25 8.29 24.88
N ILE A 179 6.06 8.02 23.59
CA ILE A 179 6.95 7.12 22.83
C ILE A 179 7.36 7.85 21.55
N GLU A 180 8.67 7.99 21.44
CA GLU A 180 9.48 8.60 20.40
C GLU A 180 9.42 7.76 19.12
N LEU A 181 9.23 8.40 17.97
CA LEU A 181 9.20 7.76 16.65
C LEU A 181 10.58 7.86 16.02
N ASP A 182 11.32 6.74 15.98
CA ASP A 182 12.65 6.68 15.35
C ASP A 182 12.51 6.36 13.85
N GLN A 183 13.05 7.23 13.01
CA GLN A 183 13.04 7.12 11.55
C GLN A 183 14.37 6.52 11.09
N LYS A 184 14.34 5.38 10.38
CA LYS A 184 15.55 4.77 9.80
C LYS A 184 15.46 4.67 8.28
N THR A 185 16.28 5.51 7.63
CA THR A 185 16.54 5.56 6.19
C THR A 185 17.16 4.24 5.70
N THR A 186 16.47 3.53 4.82
CA THR A 186 16.89 2.25 4.21
C THR A 186 17.82 2.50 3.02
N SER A 187 18.95 1.80 2.96
CA SER A 187 20.02 1.98 1.96
C SER A 187 19.77 1.19 0.65
N GLU A 188 20.28 1.68 -0.48
CA GLU A 188 20.10 1.12 -1.84
C GLU A 188 20.44 -0.39 -1.98
N GLN A 189 21.35 -0.89 -1.14
CA GLN A 189 21.72 -2.32 -1.11
C GLN A 189 20.58 -3.20 -0.58
N GLN A 190 19.79 -2.71 0.39
CA GLN A 190 18.64 -3.45 0.91
C GLN A 190 17.54 -3.59 -0.14
N LEU A 191 17.34 -2.57 -0.99
CA LEU A 191 16.37 -2.64 -2.09
C LEU A 191 16.82 -3.64 -3.17
N PHE A 192 18.11 -3.67 -3.49
CA PHE A 192 18.65 -4.67 -4.40
C PHE A 192 18.42 -6.09 -3.87
N ASP A 193 18.68 -6.34 -2.59
CA ASP A 193 18.51 -7.67 -1.98
C ASP A 193 17.03 -8.08 -1.88
N ILE A 194 16.13 -7.14 -1.56
CA ILE A 194 14.68 -7.39 -1.48
C ILE A 194 14.11 -7.83 -2.85
N PHE A 195 14.53 -7.19 -3.94
CA PHE A 195 13.96 -7.43 -5.28
C PHE A 195 14.74 -8.41 -6.16
N SER A 196 15.96 -8.80 -5.78
CA SER A 196 16.77 -9.75 -6.55
C SER A 196 16.49 -11.22 -6.23
N ASN A 197 15.78 -11.51 -5.12
CA ASN A 197 15.44 -12.87 -4.74
C ASN A 197 13.92 -13.10 -4.67
N PRO A 198 13.34 -14.00 -5.46
CA PRO A 198 11.91 -14.32 -5.36
C PRO A 198 11.48 -14.88 -4.00
N SER A 199 12.44 -15.31 -3.17
CA SER A 199 12.19 -15.77 -1.79
C SER A 199 12.22 -14.65 -0.74
N THR A 200 12.73 -13.43 -1.00
CA THR A 200 12.76 -12.36 0.02
C THR A 200 11.39 -11.81 0.35
N PHE A 201 10.38 -12.02 -0.50
CA PHE A 201 8.99 -11.78 -0.12
C PHE A 201 8.54 -12.68 1.06
N SER A 202 9.21 -13.81 1.31
CA SER A 202 8.99 -14.61 2.53
C SER A 202 9.76 -14.09 3.75
N TRP A 203 10.87 -13.36 3.57
CA TRP A 203 11.62 -12.74 4.66
C TRP A 203 10.85 -11.57 5.30
N PHE A 204 10.04 -10.84 4.52
CA PHE A 204 9.09 -9.84 5.04
C PHE A 204 8.08 -10.43 6.02
N SER A 205 7.73 -11.71 5.88
CA SER A 205 6.83 -12.39 6.82
C SER A 205 7.48 -12.73 8.17
N SER A 206 8.81 -12.66 8.31
CA SER A 206 9.51 -13.01 9.57
C SER A 206 9.67 -11.84 10.54
N HIS A 207 9.44 -10.59 10.14
CA HIS A 207 9.59 -9.41 10.99
C HIS A 207 8.27 -8.91 11.64
N ASN A 208 7.22 -9.74 11.62
CA ASN A 208 5.94 -9.44 12.28
C ASN A 208 5.52 -10.58 13.25
N SER A 209 6.48 -11.31 13.81
CA SER A 209 6.18 -12.44 14.73
C SER A 209 6.99 -12.47 16.03
N ASP A 210 7.76 -11.43 16.35
CA ASP A 210 8.39 -11.30 17.66
C ASP A 210 7.70 -10.21 18.46
N ASP A 211 6.49 -10.51 18.95
CA ASP A 211 5.85 -9.86 20.12
C ASP A 211 4.58 -10.66 20.51
N ASN A 212 4.72 -11.96 20.82
CA ASN A 212 3.81 -12.70 21.74
C ASN A 212 4.20 -14.18 21.96
N GLU A 213 5.45 -14.49 22.30
CA GLU A 213 5.75 -15.78 22.93
C GLU A 213 6.62 -15.59 24.17
N ASN A 214 6.00 -15.13 25.26
CA ASN A 214 6.47 -15.51 26.60
C ASN A 214 5.39 -15.27 27.68
N TYR A 215 4.28 -15.99 27.61
CA TYR A 215 3.42 -16.20 28.78
C TYR A 215 2.58 -17.46 28.63
N PHE A 216 3.20 -18.63 28.55
CA PHE A 216 2.55 -19.91 28.90
C PHE A 216 3.59 -21.03 29.04
N ASP A 217 4.53 -20.90 29.98
CA ASP A 217 5.17 -22.07 30.58
C ASP A 217 5.79 -21.71 31.94
N MET A 218 5.06 -21.93 33.02
CA MET A 218 5.54 -22.54 34.27
C MET A 218 4.38 -22.62 35.28
N MET A 219 4.39 -23.76 35.97
CA MET A 219 3.50 -24.21 37.05
C MET A 219 3.08 -23.13 38.05
#